data_AF-A0A930QCQ4-F1
#
_entry.id   AF-A0A930QCQ4-F1
#
_cell.length_a   1.000
_cell.length_b   1.000
_cell.length_c   1.000
_cell.angle_alpha   90.00
_cell.angle_beta   90.00
_cell.angle_gamma   90.00
#
_symmetry.space_group_name_H-M   'P 1'
#
loop_
_entity.id
_entity.type
_entity.pdbx_description
1 polymer ?
#
loop_
_entity_poly.entity_id
_entity_poly.type
_entity_poly.pdbx_seq_one_letter_code
_entity_poly.pdbx_strand_id
1 'polypeptide(L)' 'MYLEQIHSPADIKGYTPAQRCALAAEMRTALITRASRIGGHIGPNLGVIEATIALHTVFDAPTDKIIY' A
#
# COMPACT_ATOMS: atom_id res chain seq x y z
N MET A 1 -7.12 11.37 1.41
CA MET A 1 -5.93 11.15 2.23
C MET A 1 -6.24 10.01 3.17
N TYR A 2 -6.24 8.82 2.57
CA TYR A 2 -6.38 7.51 3.20
C TYR A 2 -5.04 7.06 3.77
N LEU A 3 -3.95 7.31 3.05
CA LEU A 3 -2.60 6.83 3.41
C LEU A 3 -2.16 7.32 4.79
N GLU A 4 -2.47 8.57 5.14
CA GLU A 4 -2.14 9.22 6.41
C GLU A 4 -2.95 8.68 7.59
N GLN A 5 -4.04 7.97 7.32
CA GLN A 5 -4.94 7.41 8.34
C GLN A 5 -4.65 5.93 8.65
N ILE A 6 -3.66 5.32 7.97
CA ILE A 6 -3.30 3.92 8.15
C ILE A 6 -2.17 3.83 9.18
N HIS A 7 -2.47 3.23 10.32
CA HIS A 7 -1.52 2.97 11.40
C HIS A 7 -1.26 1.47 11.59
N SER A 8 -2.11 0.61 11.02
CA SER A 8 -2.01 -0.85 11.07
C SER A 8 -2.67 -1.52 9.86
N PRO A 9 -2.35 -2.80 9.54
CA PRO A 9 -3.03 -3.54 8.48
C PRO A 9 -4.55 -3.66 8.69
N ALA A 10 -5.02 -3.61 9.95
CA ALA A 10 -6.45 -3.68 10.26
C ALA A 10 -7.25 -2.50 9.69
N ASP A 11 -6.61 -1.33 9.53
CA ASP A 11 -7.30 -0.09 9.10
C ASP A 11 -7.82 -0.18 7.66
N ILE A 12 -7.22 -1.02 6.82
CA ILE A 12 -7.61 -1.16 5.41
C ILE A 12 -8.57 -2.32 5.14
N LYS A 13 -8.79 -3.23 6.10
CA LYS A 13 -9.65 -4.42 5.89
C LYS A 13 -11.08 -4.05 5.50
N GLY A 14 -11.61 -2.99 6.12
CA GLY A 14 -12.96 -2.49 5.86
C GLY A 14 -13.10 -1.62 4.61
N TYR A 15 -12.02 -1.34 3.89
CA TYR A 15 -12.08 -0.46 2.72
C TYR A 15 -12.87 -1.09 1.59
N THR A 16 -13.77 -0.30 1.01
CA THR A 16 -14.48 -0.61 -0.25
C THR A 16 -13.50 -0.65 -1.43
N PRO A 17 -13.90 -1.24 -2.57
CA PRO A 17 -13.07 -1.23 -3.78
C PRO A 17 -12.61 0.17 -4.20
N ALA A 18 -13.50 1.18 -4.13
CA ALA A 18 -13.16 2.55 -4.48
C ALA A 18 -12.11 3.16 -3.53
N GLN A 19 -12.23 2.89 -2.22
CA GLN A 19 -11.25 3.33 -1.22
C GLN A 19 -9.88 2.68 -1.43
N ARG A 20 -9.84 1.39 -1.79
CA ARG A 20 -8.58 0.69 -2.11
C ARG A 20 -7.92 1.28 -3.36
N CYS A 21 -8.69 1.60 -4.40
CA CYS A 21 -8.17 2.28 -5.60
C CYS A 21 -7.61 3.67 -5.27
N ALA A 22 -8.31 4.44 -4.43
CA ALA A 22 -7.84 5.74 -3.98
C ALA A 22 -6.54 5.64 -3.17
N LEU A 23 -6.45 4.68 -2.24
CA LEU A 23 -5.23 4.39 -1.49
C LEU A 23 -4.06 4.03 -2.41
N ALA A 24 -4.27 3.18 -3.42
CA ALA A 24 -3.22 2.82 -4.38
C ALA A 24 -2.69 4.04 -5.15
N ALA A 25 -3.57 4.98 -5.52
CA ALA A 25 -3.18 6.22 -6.18
C ALA A 25 -2.34 7.14 -5.25
N GLU A 26 -2.73 7.25 -3.98
CA GLU A 26 -1.97 8.00 -2.97
C GLU A 26 -0.59 7.37 -2.74
N MET A 27 -0.51 6.04 -2.56
CA MET A 27 0.76 5.31 -2.41
C MET A 27 1.69 5.50 -3.60
N ARG A 28 1.17 5.44 -4.83
CA ARG A 28 1.93 5.68 -6.06
C ARG A 28 2.51 7.09 -6.10
N THR A 29 1.70 8.09 -5.74
CA THR A 29 2.13 9.50 -5.69
C THR A 29 3.23 9.71 -4.65
N ALA A 30 3.08 9.10 -3.46
CA ALA A 30 4.08 9.17 -2.40
C ALA A 30 5.41 8.51 -2.82
N LEU A 31 5.35 7.33 -3.45
CA LEU A 31 6.54 6.62 -3.95
C LEU A 31 7.29 7.42 -5.02
N ILE A 32 6.59 7.98 -6.00
CA ILE A 32 7.20 8.80 -7.06
C ILE A 32 7.82 10.07 -6.45
N THR A 33 7.10 10.73 -5.53
CA THR A 33 7.60 11.95 -4.85
C THR A 33 8.86 11.68 -4.05
N ARG A 34 8.94 10.54 -3.36
CA ARG A 34 10.14 10.15 -2.63
C ARG A 34 11.28 9.80 -3.58
N ALA A 35 10.99 8.98 -4.60
CA ALA A 35 11.99 8.53 -5.55
C ALA A 35 12.56 9.67 -6.41
N SER A 36 11.79 10.70 -6.73
CA SER A 36 12.28 11.87 -7.49
C SER A 36 13.35 12.67 -6.74
N ARG A 37 13.42 12.55 -5.41
CA ARG A 37 14.40 13.24 -4.57
C ARG A 37 15.67 12.42 -4.30
N ILE A 38 15.55 11.11 -4.19
CA ILE A 38 16.61 10.23 -3.64
C ILE A 38 16.97 9.07 -4.58
N GLY A 39 16.19 8.82 -5.64
CA GLY A 39 16.36 7.66 -6.52
C GLY A 39 15.97 6.32 -5.89
N GLY A 40 16.34 5.22 -6.55
CA GLY A 40 16.15 3.83 -6.06
C GLY A 40 15.29 2.93 -6.96
N HIS A 41 15.05 1.70 -6.52
CA HIS A 41 14.26 0.68 -7.22
C HIS A 41 12.76 1.03 -7.26
N ILE A 42 12.36 1.89 -8.19
CA ILE A 42 10.99 2.38 -8.27
C ILE A 42 10.04 1.41 -8.99
N GLY A 43 10.50 0.74 -10.05
CA GLY A 43 9.67 -0.16 -10.87
C GLY A 43 9.00 -1.28 -10.06
N PRO A 44 9.77 -2.09 -9.29
CA PRO A 44 9.21 -3.15 -8.46
C PRO A 44 8.25 -2.62 -7.38
N ASN A 45 8.61 -1.51 -6.73
CA ASN A 45 7.77 -0.89 -5.70
C ASN A 45 6.41 -0.41 -6.27
N LEU A 46 6.41 0.14 -7.49
CA LEU A 46 5.17 0.53 -8.18
C LEU A 46 4.33 -0.68 -8.59
N GLY A 47 4.97 -1.79 -8.99
CA GLY A 47 4.29 -3.00 -9.43
C GLY A 47 3.62 -3.82 -8.32
N VAL A 48 4.01 -3.61 -7.06
CA VAL A 48 3.52 -4.40 -5.91
C VAL A 48 2.46 -3.68 -5.06
N ILE A 49 2.08 -2.44 -5.39
CA ILE A 49 1.16 -1.62 -4.58
C ILE A 49 -0.18 -2.34 -4.37
N GLU A 50 -0.85 -2.70 -5.46
CA GLU A 50 -2.18 -3.32 -5.42
C GLU A 50 -2.12 -4.69 -4.75
N ALA A 51 -1.07 -5.47 -5.01
CA ALA A 51 -0.85 -6.76 -4.36
C ALA A 51 -0.67 -6.59 -2.85
N THR A 52 0.08 -5.57 -2.40
CA THR A 52 0.29 -5.28 -0.98
C THR A 52 -1.02 -4.91 -0.28
N ILE A 53 -1.84 -4.05 -0.90
CA ILE A 53 -3.17 -3.71 -0.38
C ILE A 53 -4.05 -4.97 -0.31
N ALA A 54 -4.06 -5.79 -1.35
CA ALA A 54 -4.85 -7.03 -1.39
C ALA A 54 -4.42 -8.02 -0.30
N LEU A 55 -3.11 -8.24 -0.12
CA LEU A 55 -2.59 -9.12 0.90
C LEU A 55 -3.00 -8.65 2.31
N HIS A 56 -2.90 -7.36 2.61
CA HIS A 56 -3.28 -6.82 3.92
C HIS A 56 -4.79 -6.64 4.11
N THR A 57 -5.62 -6.78 3.06
CA THR A 57 -7.08 -6.86 3.21
C THR A 57 -7.59 -8.28 3.45
N VAL A 58 -6.86 -9.30 2.98
CA VAL A 58 -7.25 -10.71 3.09
C VAL A 58 -6.60 -11.39 4.30
N PHE A 59 -5.31 -11.15 4.53
CA PHE A 59 -4.54 -11.80 5.59
C PHE A 59 -4.45 -10.95 6.86
N ASP A 60 -4.22 -11.62 7.98
CA ASP A 60 -4.17 -11.05 9.32
C ASP A 60 -2.72 -10.83 9.75
N ALA A 61 -1.97 -9.99 9.04
CA ALA A 61 -0.62 -9.63 9.45
C ALA A 61 -0.63 -8.84 10.78
N PRO A 62 0.26 -9.15 11.75
CA PRO A 62 1.42 -10.04 11.66
C PRO A 62 1.18 -11.50 12.09
N THR A 63 -0.05 -11.91 12.38
CA THR A 63 -0.39 -13.32 12.68
C THR A 63 -0.08 -14.20 11.47
N ASP A 64 -0.64 -13.85 10.32
CA ASP A 64 -0.26 -14.39 9.03
C ASP A 64 1.06 -13.76 8.58
N LYS A 65 2.01 -14.60 8.16
CA LYS A 65 3.34 -14.15 7.74
C LYS A 65 3.36 -13.91 6.24
N ILE A 66 3.55 -12.65 5.85
CA ILE A 66 3.81 -12.25 4.47
C ILE A 66 5.32 -12.04 4.33
N ILE A 67 5.95 -12.75 3.40
CA ILE A 67 7.39 -12.70 3.13
C ILE A 67 7.59 -12.14 1.72
N TYR A 68 8.49 -11.17 1.58
CA TYR A 68 8.83 -10.47 0.33
C TYR A 68 10.28 -10.73 -0.07
#